data_AF-A0A920AUQ0-F1
#
_entry.id   AF-A0A920AUQ0-F1
#
_cell.length_a   1.000
_cell.length_b   1.000
_cell.length_c   1.000
_cell.angle_alpha   90.00
_cell.angle_beta   90.00
_cell.angle_gamma   90.00
#
_symmetry.space_group_name_H-M   'P 1'
#
loop_
_entity.id
_entity.type
_entity.pdbx_description
1 polymer ?
#
loop_
_entity_poly.entity_id
_entity_poly.type
_entity_poly.pdbx_seq_one_letter_code
_entity_poly.pdbx_strand_id
1 'polypeptide(L)'
;MLLNHINNIVHPRVHEYFNIWISKQNSKYIVYEAALIFENNSQHIFDKIICIKTPINLILDRINNRENYSEDKVKRILNNQLSQELKCSKSDFCIENISKNKLYSELLNIHTSLI
;
A
#
# COMPACT_ATOMS: atom_id res chain seq x y z
N MET A 1 -6.61 -12.89 20.18
CA MET A 1 -6.59 -12.22 21.49
C MET A 1 -5.29 -11.45 21.76
N LEU A 2 -4.11 -12.05 21.63
CA LEU A 2 -2.83 -11.35 21.88
C LEU A 2 -2.50 -10.25 20.85
N LEU A 3 -2.71 -10.53 19.56
CA LEU A 3 -2.42 -9.58 18.48
C LEU A 3 -3.19 -8.25 18.64
N ASN A 4 -4.48 -8.33 18.96
CA ASN A 4 -5.30 -7.13 19.19
C ASN A 4 -4.80 -6.32 20.39
N HIS A 5 -4.32 -6.98 21.45
CA HIS A 5 -3.82 -6.31 22.63
C HIS A 5 -2.52 -5.55 22.35
N ILE A 6 -1.59 -6.17 21.61
CA ILE A 6 -0.35 -5.53 21.17
C ILE A 6 -0.67 -4.35 20.23
N ASN A 7 -1.56 -4.57 19.25
CA ASN A 7 -1.96 -3.52 18.30
C ASN A 7 -2.56 -2.30 19.02
N ASN A 8 -3.37 -2.51 20.07
CA ASN A 8 -3.96 -1.41 20.84
C ASN A 8 -2.93 -0.58 21.63
N ILE A 9 -1.76 -1.13 21.96
CA ILE A 9 -0.68 -0.40 22.64
C ILE A 9 0.22 0.30 21.61
N VAL A 10 0.54 -0.40 20.51
CA VAL A 10 1.48 0.08 19.50
C VAL A 10 0.87 1.16 18.61
N HIS A 11 -0.37 0.99 18.13
CA HIS A 11 -0.97 1.93 17.19
C HIS A 11 -1.07 3.37 17.73
N PRO A 12 -1.52 3.64 18.97
CA PRO A 12 -1.58 5.01 19.50
C PRO A 12 -0.21 5.68 19.49
N ARG A 13 0.83 4.96 19.92
CA ARG A 13 2.19 5.51 19.99
C ARG A 13 2.75 5.77 18.60
N VAL A 14 2.53 4.85 17.65
CA VAL A 14 2.94 5.03 16.25
C VAL A 14 2.23 6.24 15.62
N HIS A 15 0.93 6.41 15.87
CA HIS A 15 0.17 7.56 15.37
C HIS A 15 0.68 8.89 15.93
N GLU A 16 0.99 8.94 17.22
CA GLU A 16 1.55 10.14 17.85
C GLU A 16 2.89 10.54 17.21
N TYR A 17 3.82 9.58 17.08
CA TYR A 17 5.10 9.82 16.41
C TYR A 17 4.93 10.22 14.95
N PHE A 18 3.98 9.61 14.25
CA PHE A 18 3.67 9.94 12.86
C PHE A 18 3.14 11.38 12.74
N ASN A 19 2.24 11.81 13.63
CA ASN A 19 1.73 13.19 13.65
C ASN A 19 2.84 14.22 13.93
N ILE A 20 3.75 13.92 14.86
CA ILE A 20 4.94 14.76 15.12
C ILE A 20 5.86 14.80 13.90
N TRP A 21 5.99 13.70 13.17
CA TRP A 21 6.78 13.67 11.94
C TRP A 21 6.11 14.48 10.82
N ILE A 22 4.79 14.36 10.64
CA ILE A 22 4.01 15.16 9.67
C ILE A 22 4.19 16.65 9.95
N SER A 23 4.10 17.09 11.21
CA SER A 23 4.20 18.51 11.55
C SER A 23 5.57 19.13 11.25
N LYS A 24 6.57 18.31 10.92
CA LYS A 24 7.93 18.74 10.53
C LYS A 24 8.15 18.71 9.02
N GLN A 25 7.19 18.23 8.23
CA GLN A 25 7.32 18.18 6.77
C GLN A 25 6.88 19.51 6.14
N ASN A 26 7.64 19.96 5.14
CA ASN A 26 7.32 21.16 4.34
C ASN A 26 6.94 20.81 2.89
N SER A 27 6.75 19.51 2.58
CA SER A 27 6.36 19.06 1.25
C SER A 27 4.88 19.34 0.97
N LYS A 28 4.51 19.46 -0.32
CA LYS A 28 3.11 19.67 -0.74
C LYS A 28 2.17 18.53 -0.31
N TYR A 29 2.70 17.32 -0.24
CA TYR A 29 2.01 16.14 0.26
C TYR A 29 3.02 15.16 0.87
N ILE A 30 2.51 14.13 1.56
CA ILE A 30 3.28 12.99 2.05
C ILE A 30 2.80 11.70 1.39
N VAL A 31 3.66 10.69 1.33
CA VAL A 31 3.28 9.35 0.88
C VAL A 31 3.25 8.43 2.09
N TYR A 32 2.11 7.78 2.31
CA TYR A 32 1.92 6.80 3.37
C TYR A 32 1.74 5.42 2.78
N GLU A 33 2.65 4.50 3.10
CA GLU A 33 2.59 3.12 2.64
C GLU A 33 1.81 2.25 3.64
N ALA A 34 0.69 1.67 3.21
CA ALA A 34 -0.03 0.67 3.99
C ALA A 34 -0.68 -0.39 3.11
N ALA A 35 -0.49 -1.66 3.49
CA ALA A 35 -1.03 -2.81 2.75
C ALA A 35 -2.52 -3.09 3.02
N LEU A 36 -3.05 -2.63 4.17
CA LEU A 36 -4.35 -3.02 4.72
C LEU A 36 -5.31 -1.82 4.91
N ILE A 37 -5.26 -0.82 4.03
CA ILE A 37 -6.06 0.41 4.15
C ILE A 37 -7.56 0.09 4.20
N PHE A 38 -8.04 -0.72 3.24
CA PHE A 38 -9.46 -1.03 3.11
C PHE A 38 -9.92 -2.11 4.08
N GLU A 39 -9.05 -3.08 4.38
CA GLU A 39 -9.29 -4.14 5.36
C GLU A 39 -9.52 -3.55 6.76
N ASN A 40 -8.81 -2.47 7.10
CA ASN A 40 -8.93 -1.79 8.39
C ASN A 40 -9.90 -0.61 8.37
N ASN A 41 -10.70 -0.43 7.30
CA ASN A 41 -11.59 0.72 7.11
C ASN A 41 -10.91 2.10 7.33
N SER A 42 -9.61 2.18 7.08
CA SER A 42 -8.79 3.36 7.36
C SER A 42 -8.74 4.33 6.19
N GLN A 43 -9.49 4.11 5.10
CA GLN A 43 -9.47 4.97 3.92
C GLN A 43 -9.79 6.45 4.21
N HIS A 44 -10.52 6.73 5.29
CA HIS A 44 -10.96 8.07 5.67
C HIS A 44 -9.83 8.99 6.17
N ILE A 45 -8.65 8.44 6.48
CA ILE A 45 -7.49 9.25 6.93
C ILE A 45 -6.62 9.75 5.78
N PHE A 46 -6.94 9.39 4.54
CA PHE A 46 -6.15 9.71 3.35
C PHE A 46 -6.95 10.65 2.43
N ASP A 47 -6.30 11.70 1.91
CA ASP A 47 -6.90 12.57 0.89
C ASP A 47 -7.01 11.88 -0.47
N LYS A 48 -5.99 11.06 -0.77
CA LYS A 48 -5.87 10.29 -2.02
C LYS A 48 -5.26 8.93 -1.77
N ILE A 49 -5.81 7.90 -2.39
CA ILE A 49 -5.33 6.52 -2.31
C ILE A 49 -4.87 6.04 -3.69
N ILE A 50 -3.64 5.55 -3.75
CA ILE A 50 -3.05 4.95 -4.95
C ILE A 50 -2.94 3.44 -4.74
N CYS A 51 -3.64 2.65 -5.56
CA CYS A 51 -3.50 1.20 -5.59
C CYS A 51 -2.52 0.79 -6.68
N ILE A 52 -1.42 0.14 -6.30
CA ILE A 52 -0.47 -0.47 -7.23
C ILE A 52 -0.85 -1.95 -7.42
N LYS A 53 -1.41 -2.29 -8.58
CA LYS A 53 -1.71 -3.67 -8.94
C LYS A 53 -0.60 -4.28 -9.79
N THR A 54 -0.39 -5.58 -9.67
CA THR A 54 0.60 -6.33 -10.45
C THR A 54 0.03 -7.69 -10.80
N PRO A 55 0.11 -8.13 -12.07
CA PRO A 55 -0.27 -9.48 -12.46
C PRO A 55 0.39 -10.57 -11.59
N ILE A 56 -0.37 -11.60 -11.22
CA ILE A 56 0.07 -12.65 -10.30
C ILE A 56 1.37 -13.34 -10.75
N ASN A 57 1.51 -13.60 -12.05
CA ASN A 57 2.71 -14.21 -12.62
C ASN A 57 3.95 -13.35 -12.35
N LEU A 58 3.86 -12.03 -12.54
CA LEU A 58 4.97 -11.12 -12.26
C LEU A 58 5.28 -11.00 -10.77
N ILE A 59 4.27 -11.13 -9.90
CA ILE A 59 4.50 -11.19 -8.45
C ILE A 59 5.32 -12.44 -8.11
N LEU A 60 4.92 -13.61 -8.60
CA LEU A 60 5.61 -14.87 -8.37
C LEU A 60 7.05 -14.81 -8.90
N ASP A 61 7.26 -14.30 -10.12
CA ASP A 61 8.59 -14.13 -10.70
C ASP A 61 9.48 -13.22 -9.83
N ARG A 62 8.93 -12.11 -9.33
CA ARG A 62 9.70 -11.16 -8.49
C ARG A 62 10.03 -11.74 -7.12
N ILE A 63 9.12 -12.50 -6.54
CA ILE A 63 9.34 -13.13 -5.24
C ILE A 63 10.40 -14.22 -5.38
N ASN A 64 10.27 -15.12 -6.36
CA ASN A 64 11.26 -16.16 -6.63
C ASN A 64 12.69 -15.61 -6.83
N ASN A 65 12.81 -14.40 -7.41
CA ASN A 65 14.10 -13.75 -7.63
C ASN A 65 14.67 -13.00 -6.40
N ARG A 66 13.87 -12.73 -5.37
CA ARG A 66 14.28 -11.92 -4.20
C ARG A 66 14.27 -12.68 -2.88
N GLU A 67 13.32 -13.60 -2.71
CA GLU A 67 13.09 -14.35 -1.48
C GLU A 67 12.77 -15.82 -1.79
N ASN A 68 13.18 -16.72 -0.90
CA ASN A 68 12.82 -18.15 -1.00
C ASN A 68 11.43 -18.41 -0.41
N TYR A 69 10.40 -17.68 -0.85
CA TYR A 69 9.02 -18.05 -0.52
C TYR A 69 8.50 -19.12 -1.48
N SER A 70 7.82 -20.12 -0.94
CA SER A 70 7.05 -21.04 -1.76
C SER A 70 5.87 -20.32 -2.39
N GLU A 71 5.51 -20.72 -3.61
CA GLU A 71 4.35 -20.21 -4.34
C GLU A 71 3.06 -20.30 -3.48
N ASP A 72 2.90 -21.39 -2.73
CA ASP A 72 1.77 -21.58 -1.81
C ASP A 72 1.71 -20.52 -0.72
N LYS A 73 2.85 -20.10 -0.19
CA LYS A 73 2.91 -19.05 0.83
C LYS A 73 2.51 -17.70 0.23
N VAL A 74 2.94 -17.39 -1.00
CA VAL A 74 2.52 -16.17 -1.70
C VAL A 74 1.02 -16.17 -1.93
N LYS A 75 0.46 -17.26 -2.46
CA LYS A 75 -0.98 -17.39 -2.69
C LYS A 75 -1.78 -17.23 -1.39
N ARG A 76 -1.33 -17.82 -0.28
CA ARG A 76 -1.97 -17.65 1.04
C ARG A 76 -1.97 -16.19 1.49
N ILE A 77 -0.87 -15.47 1.31
CA ILE A 77 -0.79 -14.04 1.68
C ILE A 77 -1.78 -13.22 0.85
N LEU A 78 -1.82 -13.46 -0.47
CA LEU A 78 -2.73 -12.75 -1.37
C LEU A 78 -4.20 -13.06 -1.07
N ASN A 79 -4.53 -14.32 -0.75
CA ASN A 79 -5.90 -14.74 -0.41
C ASN A 79 -6.40 -14.21 0.93
N ASN A 80 -5.49 -13.80 1.83
CA ASN A 80 -5.85 -13.21 3.12
C ASN A 80 -6.10 -11.69 3.03
N GLN A 81 -5.98 -11.11 1.84
CA GLN A 81 -6.19 -9.69 1.57
C GLN A 81 -7.36 -9.50 0.62
N LEU A 82 -7.91 -8.29 0.56
CA LEU A 82 -8.88 -7.94 -0.47
C LEU A 82 -8.25 -8.04 -1.86
N SER A 83 -9.04 -8.44 -2.85
CA SER A 83 -8.58 -8.56 -4.23
C SER A 83 -8.06 -7.23 -4.78
N GLN A 84 -7.05 -7.28 -5.65
CA GLN A 84 -6.47 -6.07 -6.23
C GLN A 84 -7.50 -5.28 -7.05
N GLU A 85 -8.45 -5.98 -7.68
CA GLU A 85 -9.55 -5.36 -8.42
C GLU A 85 -10.43 -4.53 -7.50
N LEU A 86 -10.79 -5.08 -6.33
CA LEU A 86 -11.61 -4.37 -5.36
C LEU A 86 -10.86 -3.19 -4.76
N LYS A 87 -9.56 -3.35 -4.43
CA LYS A 87 -8.72 -2.24 -3.95
C LYS A 87 -8.65 -1.13 -5.01
N CYS A 88 -8.38 -1.47 -6.27
CA CYS A 88 -8.37 -0.51 -7.37
C CYS A 88 -9.71 0.21 -7.56
N SER A 89 -10.85 -0.48 -7.44
CA SER A 89 -12.16 0.18 -7.56
C SER A 89 -12.48 1.17 -6.44
N LYS A 90 -11.80 1.05 -5.29
CA LYS A 90 -12.00 1.89 -4.11
C LYS A 90 -10.91 2.97 -3.96
N SER A 91 -9.92 2.99 -4.85
CA SER A 91 -8.81 3.93 -4.84
C SER A 91 -9.04 5.07 -5.84
N ASP A 92 -8.52 6.26 -5.54
CA ASP A 92 -8.51 7.40 -6.47
C ASP A 92 -7.69 7.11 -7.73
N PHE A 93 -6.61 6.35 -7.57
CA PHE A 93 -5.72 5.96 -8.66
C PHE A 93 -5.44 4.46 -8.62
N CYS A 94 -5.38 3.82 -9.79
CA CYS A 94 -4.98 2.43 -9.94
C CYS A 94 -3.87 2.36 -11.00
N ILE A 95 -2.68 1.91 -10.61
CA ILE A 95 -1.51 1.82 -11.48
C ILE A 95 -1.13 0.36 -11.65
N GLU A 96 -0.84 -0.05 -12.88
CA GLU A 96 -0.42 -1.42 -13.17
C GLU A 96 1.10 -1.52 -13.29
N ASN A 97 1.74 -2.15 -12.31
CA ASN A 97 3.18 -2.28 -12.22
C ASN A 97 3.70 -3.47 -13.06
N ILE A 98 3.54 -3.35 -14.39
CA ILE A 98 4.09 -4.28 -15.39
C ILE A 98 5.57 -3.98 -15.62
N SER A 99 5.91 -2.71 -15.89
CA SER A 99 7.26 -2.27 -16.17
C SER A 99 7.60 -1.00 -15.40
N LYS A 100 8.90 -0.83 -15.09
CA LYS A 100 9.38 0.37 -14.38
C LYS A 100 9.04 1.65 -15.13
N ASN A 101 9.24 1.68 -16.45
CA ASN A 101 8.99 2.89 -17.25
C ASN A 101 7.51 3.30 -17.23
N LYS A 102 6.59 2.35 -17.37
CA LYS A 102 5.15 2.63 -17.30
C LYS A 102 4.76 3.14 -15.91
N LEU A 103 5.24 2.45 -14.87
CA LEU A 103 5.01 2.86 -13.47
C LEU A 103 5.50 4.29 -13.21
N TYR A 104 6.72 4.62 -13.62
CA TYR A 104 7.27 5.97 -13.42
C TYR A 104 6.47 7.04 -14.18
N SER A 105 6.04 6.75 -15.41
CA SER A 105 5.23 7.68 -16.18
C SER A 105 3.87 7.95 -15.50
N GLU A 106 3.20 6.91 -15.01
CA GLU A 106 1.91 7.08 -14.33
C GLU A 106 2.06 7.80 -12.98
N LEU A 107 3.11 7.48 -12.21
CA LEU A 107 3.43 8.18 -10.97
C LEU A 107 3.76 9.66 -11.19
N LEU A 108 4.45 10.01 -12.28
CA LEU A 108 4.75 11.40 -12.61
C LEU A 108 3.48 12.19 -12.96
N ASN A 109 2.55 11.57 -13.68
CA ASN A 109 1.25 12.17 -13.99
C ASN A 109 0.45 12.44 -12.71
N ILE A 110 0.43 11.49 -11.78
CA ILE A 110 -0.24 11.65 -10.48
C ILE A 110 0.47 12.71 -9.64
N HIS A 111 1.81 12.70 -9.56
CA HIS A 111 2.55 13.74 -8.86
C HIS A 111 2.18 15.13 -9.37
N THR A 112 2.12 15.29 -10.70
CA THR A 112 1.79 16.57 -11.35
C THR A 112 0.36 17.01 -11.07
N SER A 113 -0.60 16.08 -10.88
CA SER A 113 -1.98 16.43 -10.54
C SER A 113 -2.20 16.74 -9.06
N LEU A 114 -1.24 16.39 -8.18
CA LEU A 114 -1.29 16.63 -6.74
C LEU A 114 -0.58 17.91 -6.30
N ILE A 115 0.19 18.55 -7.18
CA ILE A 115 0.99 19.76 -6.89
C ILE A 115 0.38 21.03 -7.48
#